data_AF-A0A174TY18-F1
#
_entry.id   AF-A0A174TY18-F1
#
_cell.length_a   1.000
_cell.length_b   1.000
_cell.length_c   1.000
_cell.angle_alpha   90.00
_cell.angle_beta   90.00
_cell.angle_gamma   90.00
#
_symmetry.space_group_name_H-M   'P 1'
#
loop_
_entity.id
_entity.type
_entity.pdbx_description
1 polymer ?
#
loop_
_entity_poly.entity_id
_entity_poly.type
_entity_poly.pdbx_seq_one_letter_code
_entity_poly.pdbx_strand_id
1 'polypeptide(L)'
;MASRPVYYDLYDCGKYDGRYRAAELMVMLGVRHRQQIEHYSDVGILYQKRYLIIRVDDENALELADEWDRVTQALKGCGYDLSRIQFIVRTNKNKVKRR
;
A
#
# COMPACT_ATOMS: atom_id res chain seq x y z
N MET A 1 -12.16 -17.78 11.97
CA MET A 1 -12.03 -16.87 10.81
C MET A 1 -10.54 -16.64 10.61
N ALA A 2 -9.94 -17.12 9.53
CA ALA A 2 -8.53 -16.83 9.24
C ALA A 2 -8.43 -15.35 8.85
N SER A 3 -7.67 -14.55 9.60
CA SER A 3 -7.42 -13.15 9.22
C SER A 3 -6.74 -13.12 7.86
N ARG A 4 -7.14 -12.17 7.01
CA ARG A 4 -6.49 -11.96 5.71
C ARG A 4 -5.00 -11.65 5.93
N PRO A 5 -4.11 -12.18 5.08
CA PRO A 5 -2.68 -11.92 5.20
C PRO A 5 -2.38 -10.43 4.99
N VAL A 6 -1.65 -9.83 5.94
CA VAL A 6 -1.21 -8.43 5.87
C VAL A 6 0.12 -8.34 5.12
N TYR A 7 0.18 -7.41 4.16
CA TYR A 7 1.36 -7.12 3.36
C TYR A 7 1.95 -5.75 3.68
N TYR A 8 3.23 -5.59 3.37
CA TYR A 8 3.98 -4.36 3.57
C TYR A 8 4.87 -4.08 2.36
N ASP A 9 4.88 -2.83 1.91
CA ASP A 9 5.83 -2.32 0.93
C ASP A 9 7.10 -1.87 1.68
N LEU A 10 8.24 -2.44 1.30
CA LEU A 10 9.56 -2.11 1.84
C LEU A 10 10.26 -1.12 0.90
N TYR A 11 10.85 -0.08 1.48
CA TYR A 11 11.75 0.82 0.77
C TYR A 11 13.11 0.83 1.46
N ASP A 12 14.17 0.65 0.69
CA ASP A 12 15.55 0.78 1.13
C ASP A 12 16.14 2.10 0.63
N CYS A 13 16.59 2.96 1.55
CA CYS A 13 17.14 4.29 1.24
C CYS A 13 16.18 5.13 0.36
N GLY A 14 14.87 4.96 0.56
CA GLY A 14 13.82 5.63 -0.20
C GLY A 14 13.51 5.03 -1.57
N LYS A 15 14.16 3.93 -1.97
CA LYS A 15 13.83 3.19 -3.19
C LYS A 15 12.95 2.00 -2.84
N TYR A 16 11.88 1.79 -3.61
CA TYR A 16 11.02 0.63 -3.43
C TYR A 16 11.83 -0.64 -3.69
N ASP A 17 11.82 -1.55 -2.72
CA ASP A 17 12.51 -2.83 -2.76
C ASP A 17 11.55 -3.96 -3.15
N GLY A 18 10.40 -4.04 -2.49
CA GLY A 18 9.42 -5.08 -2.76
C GLY A 18 8.25 -5.11 -1.78
N ARG A 19 7.34 -6.06 -1.99
CA ARG A 19 6.17 -6.30 -1.14
C ARG A 19 6.33 -7.63 -0.42
N TYR A 20 6.19 -7.59 0.89
CA TYR A 20 6.52 -8.71 1.77
C TYR A 20 5.49 -8.88 2.90
N ARG A 21 5.41 -10.09 3.42
CA ARG A 21 4.74 -10.40 4.69
C ARG A 21 5.66 -10.05 5.85
N ALA A 22 5.09 -9.82 7.03
CA ALA A 22 5.89 -9.51 8.21
C ALA A 22 6.93 -10.60 8.55
N ALA A 23 6.61 -11.88 8.31
CA ALA A 23 7.55 -12.98 8.54
C ALA A 23 8.78 -12.90 7.61
N GLU A 24 8.59 -12.49 6.36
CA GLU A 24 9.68 -12.33 5.39
C GLU A 24 10.55 -11.13 5.77
N LEU A 25 9.93 -10.01 6.18
CA LEU A 25 10.65 -8.85 6.70
C LEU A 25 11.44 -9.16 7.98
N MET A 26 10.88 -9.99 8.87
CA MET A 26 11.58 -10.41 10.09
C MET A 26 12.87 -11.16 9.76
N VAL A 27 12.81 -12.08 8.79
CA VAL A 27 13.98 -12.83 8.33
C VAL A 27 14.99 -11.90 7.64
N MET A 28 14.53 -11.06 6.69
CA MET A 28 15.42 -10.20 5.89
C MET A 28 16.08 -9.10 6.71
N LEU A 29 15.36 -8.49 7.65
CA LEU A 29 15.84 -7.34 8.43
C LEU A 29 16.40 -7.74 9.81
N GLY A 30 16.35 -9.02 10.17
CA GLY A 30 16.78 -9.52 11.48
C GLY A 30 15.89 -9.00 12.63
N VAL A 31 14.62 -8.72 12.35
CA VAL A 31 13.65 -8.23 13.34
C VAL A 31 13.07 -9.41 14.12
N ARG A 32 13.15 -9.36 15.45
CA ARG A 32 12.76 -10.49 16.32
C ARG A 32 11.25 -10.62 16.54
N HIS A 33 10.52 -9.50 16.49
CA HIS A 33 9.10 -9.46 16.85
C HIS A 33 8.28 -8.81 15.75
N ARG A 34 7.21 -9.48 15.32
CA ARG A 34 6.26 -8.96 14.33
C ARG A 34 5.69 -7.59 14.71
N GLN A 35 5.40 -7.38 15.99
CA GLN A 35 4.87 -6.11 16.52
C GLN A 35 5.80 -4.92 16.24
N GLN A 36 7.10 -5.16 16.10
CA GLN A 36 8.05 -4.12 15.73
C GLN A 36 7.83 -3.68 14.27
N ILE A 37 7.58 -4.61 13.33
CA ILE A 37 7.25 -4.29 11.94
C ILE A 37 5.98 -3.44 11.88
N GLU A 38 4.94 -3.84 12.63
CA GLU A 38 3.67 -3.10 12.73
C GLU A 38 3.90 -1.69 13.29
N HIS A 39 4.63 -1.57 14.40
CA HIS A 39 4.94 -0.27 15.00
C HIS A 39 5.68 0.68 14.06
N TYR A 40 6.73 0.21 13.38
CA TYR A 40 7.49 1.05 12.43
C TYR A 40 6.63 1.46 11.23
N SER A 41 5.75 0.57 10.78
CA SER A 41 4.79 0.87 9.73
C SER A 41 3.76 1.92 10.16
N ASP A 42 3.17 1.76 11.35
CA ASP A 42 2.11 2.65 11.84
C ASP A 42 2.64 4.05 12.16
N VAL A 43 3.84 4.15 12.73
CA VAL A 43 4.48 5.44 13.04
C VAL A 43 5.10 6.08 11.78
N GLY A 44 5.45 5.30 10.77
CA GLY A 44 6.02 5.79 9.52
C GLY A 44 7.46 6.29 9.63
N ILE A 45 8.23 5.79 10.62
CA ILE A 45 9.65 6.11 10.81
C ILE A 45 10.55 5.03 10.21
N LEU A 46 11.81 5.37 9.96
CA LEU A 46 12.78 4.45 9.37
C LEU A 46 13.33 3.45 10.39
N TYR A 47 13.25 2.16 10.07
CA TYR A 47 14.00 1.12 10.77
C TYR A 47 15.48 1.23 10.40
N GLN A 48 16.36 1.21 11.42
CA GLN A 48 17.81 1.39 11.26
C GLN A 48 18.22 2.63 10.45
N LYS A 49 17.38 3.68 10.43
CA LYS A 49 17.58 4.90 9.62
C LYS A 49 17.71 4.64 8.10
N ARG A 50 17.28 3.47 7.62
CA ARG A 50 17.47 3.02 6.22
C ARG A 50 16.17 2.53 5.59
N TYR A 51 15.44 1.67 6.30
CA TYR A 51 14.29 0.97 5.76
C TYR A 51 12.98 1.65 6.15
N LEU A 52 12.14 1.98 5.17
CA LEU A 52 10.76 2.40 5.39
C LEU A 52 9.84 1.21 5.13
N ILE A 53 8.94 0.93 6.06
CA ILE A 53 7.97 -0.15 5.95
C ILE A 53 6.59 0.51 5.89
N ILE A 54 5.78 0.19 4.89
CA ILE A 54 4.44 0.76 4.72
C ILE A 54 3.44 -0.39 4.62
N ARG A 55 2.51 -0.48 5.56
CA ARG A 55 1.41 -1.45 5.48
C ARG A 55 0.56 -1.17 4.26
N VAL A 56 0.32 -2.22 3.49
CA VAL A 56 -0.60 -2.21 2.36
C VAL A 56 -1.99 -2.46 2.92
N ASP A 57 -2.85 -1.46 2.78
CA ASP A 57 -4.24 -1.58 3.21
C ASP A 57 -5.11 -1.99 2.02
N ASP A 58 -5.35 -3.30 1.91
CA ASP A 58 -6.21 -3.87 0.87
C ASP A 58 -7.70 -3.61 1.15
N GLU A 59 -8.08 -3.15 2.35
CA GLU A 59 -9.50 -2.88 2.68
C GLU A 59 -10.06 -1.74 1.82
N ASN A 60 -9.26 -0.72 1.56
CA ASN A 60 -9.64 0.40 0.71
C ASN A 60 -9.85 0.01 -0.76
N ALA A 61 -9.26 -1.11 -1.21
CA ALA A 61 -9.41 -1.56 -2.60
C ALA A 61 -10.80 -2.14 -2.90
N LEU A 62 -11.44 -2.78 -1.90
CA LEU A 62 -12.80 -3.30 -2.02
C LEU A 62 -13.84 -2.18 -2.02
N GLU A 63 -13.72 -1.23 -1.08
CA GLU A 63 -14.61 -0.06 -1.05
C GLU A 63 -14.47 0.80 -2.31
N LEU A 64 -13.23 0.98 -2.79
CA LEU A 64 -12.97 1.70 -4.04
C LEU A 64 -13.53 0.94 -5.25
N ALA A 65 -13.50 -0.40 -5.26
CA ALA A 65 -14.09 -1.20 -6.33
C ALA A 65 -15.62 -1.06 -6.36
N ASP A 66 -16.27 -1.07 -5.20
CA ASP A 66 -17.72 -0.88 -5.09
C ASP A 66 -18.14 0.53 -5.52
N GLU A 67 -17.38 1.56 -5.11
CA GLU A 67 -17.60 2.94 -5.59
C GLU A 67 -17.39 3.04 -7.10
N TRP A 68 -16.36 2.39 -7.63
CA TRP A 68 -16.06 2.38 -9.06
C TRP A 68 -17.18 1.74 -9.87
N ASP A 69 -17.75 0.62 -9.41
CA ASP A 69 -18.87 -0.03 -10.08
C ASP A 69 -20.10 0.89 -10.11
N ARG A 70 -20.44 1.52 -8.97
CA ARG A 70 -21.55 2.49 -8.90
C ARG A 70 -21.39 3.64 -9.87
N VAL A 71 -20.21 4.28 -9.90
CA VAL A 71 -19.93 5.41 -10.79
C VAL A 71 -19.98 4.96 -12.26
N THR A 72 -19.42 3.80 -12.56
CA THR A 72 -19.40 3.25 -13.92
C THR A 72 -20.81 2.91 -14.41
N GLN A 73 -21.66 2.35 -13.55
CA GLN A 73 -23.07 2.10 -13.88
C GLN A 73 -23.86 3.39 -14.12
N ALA A 74 -23.64 4.43 -13.29
CA ALA A 74 -24.28 5.73 -13.49
C ALA A 74 -23.88 6.36 -14.84
N LEU A 75 -22.59 6.32 -15.18
CA LEU A 75 -22.09 6.82 -16.47
C LEU A 75 -22.66 6.04 -17.66
N LYS A 76 -22.73 4.71 -17.58
CA LYS A 76 -23.41 3.87 -18.60
C LYS A 76 -24.88 4.29 -18.77
N GLY A 77 -25.59 4.50 -17.66
CA GLY A 77 -27.00 4.92 -17.66
C GLY A 77 -27.21 6.29 -18.32
N CYS A 78 -26.23 7.18 -18.24
CA CYS A 78 -26.23 8.48 -18.91
C CYS A 78 -25.74 8.45 -20.37
N GLY A 79 -25.43 7.27 -20.93
CA GLY A 79 -24.96 7.12 -22.32
C GLY A 79 -23.51 7.52 -22.55
N TYR A 80 -22.71 7.65 -21.49
CA TYR A 80 -21.27 7.91 -21.62
C TYR A 80 -20.54 6.66 -22.12
N ASP A 81 -19.69 6.85 -23.13
CA ASP A 81 -18.77 5.83 -23.60
C ASP A 81 -17.60 5.66 -22.63
N LEU A 82 -17.60 4.54 -21.91
CA LEU A 82 -16.59 4.21 -20.92
C LEU A 82 -15.20 3.96 -21.50
N SER A 83 -15.08 3.66 -22.80
CA SER A 83 -13.79 3.47 -23.45
C SER A 83 -12.95 4.75 -23.45
N ARG A 84 -13.59 5.91 -23.19
CA ARG A 84 -12.95 7.21 -23.07
C ARG A 84 -12.38 7.50 -21.68
N ILE A 85 -12.65 6.64 -20.68
CA ILE A 85 -12.10 6.78 -19.33
C ILE A 85 -10.63 6.34 -19.35
N GLN A 86 -9.73 7.26 -19.07
CA GLN A 86 -8.29 6.98 -19.00
C GLN A 86 -7.84 6.83 -17.54
N PHE A 87 -7.13 5.73 -17.26
CA PHE A 87 -6.50 5.51 -15.97
C PHE A 87 -5.10 6.11 -15.97
N ILE A 88 -4.86 7.09 -15.10
CA ILE A 88 -3.54 7.66 -14.88
C ILE A 88 -2.98 7.08 -13.59
N VAL A 89 -1.99 6.18 -13.71
CA VAL A 89 -1.24 5.69 -12.55
C VAL A 89 -0.30 6.80 -12.08
N ARG A 90 -0.68 7.50 -11.00
CA ARG A 90 0.23 8.43 -10.32
C ARG A 90 1.11 7.66 -9.36
N THR A 91 2.37 7.42 -9.73
CA THR A 91 3.39 7.03 -8.76
C THR A 91 3.68 8.23 -7.85
N ASN A 92 3.23 8.19 -6.59
CA ASN A 92 3.48 9.26 -5.64
C ASN A 92 4.95 9.24 -5.21
N LYS A 93 5.79 10.07 -5.85
CA LYS A 93 7.22 10.23 -5.49
C LYS A 93 7.44 11.16 -4.28
N ASN A 94 6.38 11.70 -3.68
CA ASN A 94 6.46 12.71 -2.62
C ASN A 94 6.06 12.16 -1.25
N LYS A 95 6.90 11.32 -0.65
CA LYS A 95 6.98 11.19 0.83
C LYS A 95 8.44 11.12 1.29
N VAL A 96 9.25 12.09 0.90
CA VAL A 96 10.51 12.42 1.60
C VAL A 96 10.61 13.94 1.69
N LYS A 97 9.86 14.56 2.60
CA LYS A 97 10.22 15.90 3.09
C LYS A 97 11.15 15.70 4.29
N ARG A 98 12.44 15.83 3.99
CA ARG A 98 13.51 16.06 4.97
C ARG A 98 13.17 17.32 5.78
N ARG A 99 13.12 17.19 7.11
CA ARG A 99 13.48 18.22 8.08
C ARG A 99 14.16 17.54 9.25
#